data_AF-A0A2N5UNT5-F1
#
_entry.id   AF-A0A2N5UNT5-F1
#
_cell.length_a   1.000
_cell.length_b   1.000
_cell.length_c   1.000
_cell.angle_alpha   90.00
_cell.angle_beta   90.00
_cell.angle_gamma   90.00
#
_symmetry.space_group_name_H-M   'P 1'
#
loop_
_entity.id
_entity.type
_entity.pdbx_description
1 polymer ?
#
loop_
_entity_poly.entity_id
_entity_poly.type
_entity_poly.pdbx_seq_one_letter_code
_entity_poly.pdbx_strand_id
1 'polypeptide(L)'
;MLDQKDAVSIPMATSLANQFPSNSINQISQVQLNAHEVIHKSVFILITGERMEEYFGMVLSLWIANGQFFAHDIKATLNFQHDCNTAQCQVTNTRNTRIERIGTTLTTPEVRHQDDPNFILNSGSLHAPKDHCRLADLPIIDVLPHKWIDICKEGLANWGLTEAPAAACATPPDTPKETPAASPAATPQRINMPSV
;
A
#
# COMPACT_ATOMS: atom_id res chain seq x y z
N MET A 1 25.25 -9.04 11.18
CA MET A 1 24.46 -9.71 12.21
C MET A 1 23.18 -8.89 12.32
N LEU A 2 22.12 -9.30 11.63
CA LEU A 2 20.85 -8.58 11.65
C LEU A 2 20.10 -9.05 12.89
N ASP A 3 19.86 -8.16 13.84
CA ASP A 3 19.03 -8.42 15.00
C ASP A 3 17.66 -8.89 14.52
N GLN A 4 17.40 -10.18 14.74
CA GLN A 4 16.06 -10.77 14.76
C GLN A 4 15.34 -10.10 15.92
N LYS A 5 14.77 -8.91 15.67
CA LYS A 5 13.92 -8.21 16.63
C LYS A 5 12.67 -9.05 16.79
N ASP A 6 12.64 -9.81 17.89
CA ASP A 6 11.55 -10.58 18.48
C ASP A 6 10.28 -10.57 17.64
N ALA A 7 10.13 -11.57 16.76
CA ALA A 7 8.84 -11.94 16.25
C ALA A 7 8.02 -12.43 17.45
N VAL A 8 7.30 -11.51 18.11
CA VAL A 8 6.29 -11.87 19.10
C VAL A 8 5.30 -12.76 18.38
N SER A 9 5.44 -14.07 18.58
CA SER A 9 4.52 -15.09 18.12
C SER A 9 3.21 -14.84 18.84
N ILE A 10 2.27 -14.17 18.15
CA ILE A 10 0.91 -14.03 18.65
C ILE A 10 0.39 -15.46 18.86
N PRO A 11 -0.02 -15.83 20.10
CA PRO A 11 -0.47 -17.19 20.35
C PRO A 11 -1.71 -17.48 19.52
N MET A 12 -1.78 -18.69 18.97
CA MET A 12 -2.95 -19.15 18.22
C MET A 12 -4.21 -19.01 19.08
N ALA A 13 -5.26 -18.40 18.54
CA ALA A 13 -6.53 -18.25 19.25
C ALA A 13 -7.13 -19.62 19.59
N THR A 14 -7.59 -19.81 20.83
CA THR A 14 -8.19 -21.06 21.32
C THR A 14 -9.39 -21.51 20.49
N SER A 15 -10.15 -20.55 19.94
CA SER A 15 -11.26 -20.83 19.01
C SER A 15 -10.80 -21.55 17.74
N LEU A 16 -9.66 -21.15 17.17
CA LEU A 16 -9.08 -21.78 15.99
C LEU A 16 -8.59 -23.20 16.29
N ALA A 17 -7.96 -23.39 17.46
CA ALA A 17 -7.53 -24.71 17.93
C ALA A 17 -8.71 -25.68 18.09
N ASN A 18 -9.81 -25.19 18.68
CA ASN A 18 -11.03 -25.97 18.91
C ASN A 18 -11.77 -26.29 17.61
N GLN A 19 -11.72 -25.39 16.63
CA GLN A 19 -12.38 -25.60 15.33
C GLN A 19 -11.62 -26.58 14.44
N PHE A 20 -10.29 -26.68 14.59
CA PHE A 20 -9.43 -27.56 13.80
C PHE A 20 -8.54 -28.49 14.67
N PRO A 21 -9.11 -29.43 15.45
CA PRO A 21 -8.38 -30.17 16.48
C PRO A 21 -7.33 -31.18 15.97
N SER A 22 -7.42 -31.59 14.71
CA SER A 22 -6.64 -32.71 14.12
C SER A 22 -5.62 -32.28 13.07
N ASN A 23 -5.34 -30.98 12.95
CA ASN A 23 -4.79 -30.39 11.73
C ASN A 23 -3.47 -29.65 11.96
N SER A 24 -2.58 -29.66 10.96
CA SER A 24 -1.38 -28.83 10.95
C SER A 24 -1.78 -27.37 10.72
N ILE A 25 -1.97 -26.63 11.81
CA ILE A 25 -2.20 -25.17 11.77
C ILE A 25 -0.83 -24.49 11.74
N ASN A 26 -0.59 -23.70 10.70
CA ASN A 26 0.67 -22.96 10.53
C ASN A 26 0.39 -21.47 10.40
N GLN A 27 1.22 -20.65 11.03
CA GLN A 27 1.18 -19.20 10.82
C GLN A 27 1.76 -18.88 9.44
N ILE A 28 1.15 -17.93 8.73
CA ILE A 28 1.65 -17.43 7.45
C ILE A 28 1.84 -15.90 7.54
N SER A 29 2.75 -15.36 6.74
CA SER A 29 3.06 -13.92 6.75
C SER A 29 2.09 -13.09 5.90
N GLN A 30 1.60 -13.67 4.81
CA GLN A 30 0.74 -12.98 3.85
C GLN A 30 -0.10 -13.96 3.01
N VAL A 31 -1.16 -13.43 2.40
CA VAL A 31 -2.02 -14.10 1.41
C VAL A 31 -2.26 -13.15 0.25
N GLN A 32 -1.95 -13.59 -0.97
CA GLN A 32 -2.32 -12.87 -2.19
C GLN A 32 -3.77 -13.21 -2.56
N LEU A 33 -4.66 -12.21 -2.60
CA LEU A 33 -6.05 -12.41 -3.04
C LEU A 33 -6.18 -12.34 -4.56
N ASN A 34 -5.49 -11.39 -5.18
CA ASN A 34 -5.42 -11.18 -6.63
C ASN A 34 -4.20 -10.33 -6.97
N ALA A 35 -3.99 -9.94 -8.24
CA ALA A 35 -2.79 -9.22 -8.66
C ALA A 35 -2.54 -7.87 -7.94
N HIS A 36 -3.55 -7.28 -7.28
CA HIS A 36 -3.47 -5.95 -6.67
C HIS A 36 -3.61 -6.01 -5.13
N GLU A 37 -4.18 -7.08 -4.58
CA GLU A 37 -4.47 -7.20 -3.16
C GLU A 37 -3.66 -8.31 -2.48
N VAL A 38 -2.93 -7.91 -1.43
CA VAL A 38 -2.22 -8.79 -0.51
C VAL A 38 -2.69 -8.48 0.90
N ILE A 39 -3.08 -9.51 1.64
CA ILE A 39 -3.35 -9.41 3.07
C ILE A 39 -2.08 -9.82 3.82
N HIS A 40 -1.66 -8.99 4.76
CA HIS A 40 -0.62 -9.30 5.72
C HIS A 40 -0.94 -8.61 7.05
N LYS A 41 -0.09 -8.83 8.06
CA LYS A 41 -0.20 -8.12 9.35
C LYS A 41 -0.28 -6.61 9.14
N SER A 42 -1.16 -5.94 9.89
CA SER A 42 -1.41 -4.48 9.84
C SER A 42 -2.19 -3.97 8.63
N VAL A 43 -2.68 -4.85 7.75
CA VAL A 43 -3.69 -4.48 6.74
C VAL A 43 -5.06 -4.42 7.40
N PHE A 44 -5.88 -3.43 7.02
CA PHE A 44 -7.28 -3.38 7.42
C PHE A 44 -8.15 -4.08 6.38
N ILE A 45 -9.11 -4.86 6.85
CA ILE A 45 -10.04 -5.61 5.99
C ILE A 45 -11.48 -5.35 6.41
N LEU A 46 -12.38 -5.38 5.43
CA LEU A 46 -13.82 -5.47 5.61
C LEU A 46 -14.23 -6.93 5.39
N ILE A 47 -14.94 -7.52 6.34
CA ILE A 47 -15.44 -8.88 6.28
C ILE A 47 -16.96 -8.94 6.47
N THR A 48 -17.58 -9.99 5.94
CA THR A 48 -18.99 -10.32 6.17
C THR A 48 -19.06 -11.46 7.18
N GLY A 49 -19.85 -11.29 8.25
CA GLY A 49 -20.14 -12.33 9.22
C GLY A 49 -21.23 -13.29 8.75
N GLU A 50 -21.45 -14.37 9.52
CA GLU A 50 -22.38 -15.45 9.17
C GLU A 50 -23.83 -14.99 9.01
N ARG A 51 -24.26 -13.93 9.71
CA ARG A 51 -25.63 -13.39 9.61
C ARG A 51 -25.70 -12.16 8.70
N MET A 52 -24.77 -12.04 7.75
CA MET A 52 -24.67 -10.96 6.76
C MET A 52 -24.37 -9.57 7.34
N GLU A 53 -23.96 -9.50 8.61
CA GLU A 53 -23.39 -8.29 9.20
C GLU A 53 -21.97 -8.04 8.68
N GLU A 54 -21.54 -6.79 8.74
CA GLU A 54 -20.19 -6.43 8.31
C GLU A 54 -19.34 -5.99 9.49
N TYR A 55 -18.08 -6.41 9.46
CA TYR A 55 -17.07 -6.00 10.43
C TYR A 55 -15.84 -5.50 9.68
N PHE A 56 -15.16 -4.50 10.24
CA PHE A 56 -13.84 -4.14 9.76
C PHE A 56 -12.83 -4.18 10.91
N GLY A 57 -11.57 -4.42 10.58
CA GLY A 57 -10.52 -4.48 11.57
C GLY A 57 -9.14 -4.68 10.96
N MET A 58 -8.13 -4.54 11.80
CA MET A 58 -6.73 -4.76 11.44
C MET A 58 -6.35 -6.23 11.59
N VAL A 59 -5.67 -6.78 10.60
CA VAL A 59 -5.13 -8.13 10.63
C VAL A 59 -3.94 -8.20 11.59
N LEU A 60 -4.09 -8.98 12.67
CA LEU A 60 -3.02 -9.20 13.65
C LEU A 60 -2.12 -10.37 13.26
N SER A 61 -2.71 -11.47 12.80
CA SER A 61 -2.00 -12.67 12.37
C SER A 61 -2.83 -13.44 11.35
N LEU A 62 -2.15 -14.22 10.50
CA LEU A 62 -2.75 -15.08 9.50
C LEU A 62 -2.33 -16.51 9.77
N TRP A 63 -3.27 -17.44 9.60
CA TRP A 63 -3.08 -18.85 9.88
C TRP A 63 -3.70 -19.67 8.75
N ILE A 64 -3.05 -20.76 8.37
CA ILE A 64 -3.58 -21.74 7.42
C ILE A 64 -3.80 -23.06 8.15
N ALA A 65 -5.00 -23.64 7.97
CA ALA A 65 -5.34 -24.96 8.46
C ALA A 65 -5.59 -25.87 7.24
N ASN A 66 -4.95 -27.03 7.19
CA ASN A 66 -5.11 -28.03 6.12
C ASN A 66 -4.83 -27.53 4.68
N GLY A 67 -4.01 -26.49 4.52
CA GLY A 67 -3.74 -25.92 3.20
C GLY A 67 -4.96 -25.22 2.58
N GLN A 68 -6.05 -25.06 3.32
CA GLN A 68 -7.25 -24.34 2.87
C GLN A 68 -7.25 -22.94 3.45
N PHE A 69 -7.52 -21.96 2.58
CA PHE A 69 -7.71 -20.57 2.95
C PHE A 69 -9.12 -20.15 2.50
N PHE A 70 -9.95 -19.76 3.45
CA PHE A 70 -11.32 -19.31 3.19
C PHE A 70 -11.33 -17.77 3.16
N ALA A 71 -11.21 -17.20 1.96
CA ALA A 71 -11.20 -15.75 1.76
C ALA A 71 -12.58 -15.17 1.43
N HIS A 72 -13.61 -16.02 1.30
CA HIS A 72 -14.91 -15.64 0.74
C HIS A 72 -15.63 -14.57 1.55
N ASP A 73 -15.31 -14.47 2.84
CA ASP A 73 -15.88 -13.48 3.74
C ASP A 73 -15.22 -12.11 3.61
N ILE A 74 -14.06 -12.01 2.94
CA ILE A 74 -13.32 -10.75 2.77
C ILE A 74 -13.90 -9.97 1.60
N LYS A 75 -14.51 -8.82 1.89
CA LYS A 75 -15.12 -7.94 0.88
C LYS A 75 -14.10 -7.02 0.22
N ALA A 76 -13.21 -6.44 1.02
CA ALA A 76 -12.24 -5.45 0.57
C ALA A 76 -11.11 -5.27 1.57
N THR A 77 -9.92 -4.88 1.08
CA THR A 77 -8.93 -4.18 1.92
C THR A 77 -9.30 -2.72 2.10
N LEU A 78 -9.08 -2.18 3.29
CA LEU A 78 -9.39 -0.78 3.63
C LEU A 78 -8.10 0.02 3.83
N ASN A 79 -8.08 1.23 3.32
CA ASN A 79 -6.97 2.18 3.42
C ASN A 79 -7.15 3.04 4.68
N PHE A 80 -6.84 2.45 5.82
CA PHE A 80 -6.68 3.19 7.06
C PHE A 80 -5.23 3.62 7.24
N GLN A 81 -5.02 4.85 7.67
CA GLN A 81 -3.72 5.39 8.03
C GLN A 81 -3.75 5.81 9.49
N HIS A 82 -2.64 5.60 10.20
CA HIS A 82 -2.55 5.98 11.61
C HIS A 82 -2.71 7.50 11.77
N ASP A 83 -3.55 7.92 12.72
CA ASP A 83 -3.71 9.33 13.07
C ASP A 83 -2.51 9.82 13.89
N CYS A 84 -1.41 10.06 13.18
CA CYS A 84 -0.15 10.45 13.79
C CYS A 84 -0.23 11.79 14.50
N ASN A 85 -1.15 12.66 14.08
CA ASN A 85 -1.34 13.98 14.66
C ASN A 85 -1.97 13.87 16.05
N THR A 86 -3.09 13.15 16.16
CA THR A 86 -3.77 12.94 17.45
C THR A 86 -2.91 12.13 18.40
N ALA A 87 -2.23 11.10 17.89
CA ALA A 87 -1.34 10.25 18.68
C ALA A 87 0.04 10.88 18.99
N GLN A 88 0.30 12.12 18.54
CA GLN A 88 1.56 12.84 18.75
C GLN A 88 2.80 12.01 18.41
N CYS A 89 2.77 11.32 17.27
CA CYS A 89 3.87 10.45 16.83
C CYS A 89 5.14 11.27 16.60
N GLN A 90 6.28 10.72 17.03
CA GLN A 90 7.55 11.43 16.95
C GLN A 90 8.16 11.29 15.56
N VAL A 91 8.63 12.39 14.99
CA VAL A 91 9.46 12.35 13.79
C VAL A 91 10.92 12.18 14.21
N THR A 92 11.54 11.07 13.83
CA THR A 92 12.95 10.78 14.12
C THR A 92 13.75 10.60 12.84
N ASN A 93 14.97 11.12 12.79
CA ASN A 93 15.88 10.94 11.66
C ASN A 93 16.53 9.54 11.71
N THR A 94 15.76 8.49 11.43
CA THR A 94 16.20 7.09 11.61
C THR A 94 16.28 6.29 10.33
N ARG A 95 15.66 6.77 9.25
CA ARG A 95 15.63 6.01 7.99
C ARG A 95 16.91 6.26 7.22
N ASN A 96 17.71 5.20 7.03
CA ASN A 96 18.93 5.27 6.24
C ASN A 96 18.61 5.57 4.76
N THR A 97 19.22 6.61 4.23
CA THR A 97 19.09 6.96 2.80
C THR A 97 20.06 6.10 1.99
N ARG A 98 19.57 5.57 0.86
CA ARG A 98 20.42 4.92 -0.14
C ARG A 98 20.60 5.84 -1.32
N ILE A 99 21.85 6.07 -1.74
CA ILE A 99 22.19 6.68 -3.02
C ILE A 99 22.88 5.59 -3.83
N GLU A 100 22.35 5.28 -5.03
CA GLU A 100 22.88 4.22 -5.90
C GLU A 100 23.01 2.84 -5.22
N ARG A 101 22.03 2.48 -4.37
CA ARG A 101 21.98 1.23 -3.56
C ARG A 101 23.02 1.13 -2.44
N ILE A 102 23.90 2.12 -2.29
CA ILE A 102 24.85 2.21 -1.18
C ILE A 102 24.19 2.95 -0.02
N GLY A 103 24.29 2.37 1.19
CA GLY A 103 23.83 3.03 2.41
C GLY A 103 24.68 4.27 2.68
N THR A 104 24.03 5.40 2.88
CA THR A 104 24.70 6.66 3.27
C THR A 104 24.54 6.90 4.76
N THR A 105 25.37 7.78 5.31
CA THR A 105 25.21 8.29 6.69
C THR A 105 24.07 9.31 6.81
N LEU A 106 23.45 9.71 5.69
CA LEU A 106 22.33 10.63 5.67
C LEU A 106 21.04 9.89 6.07
N THR A 107 20.48 10.31 7.20
CA THR A 107 19.19 9.81 7.68
C THR A 107 18.07 10.76 7.27
N THR A 108 16.97 10.24 6.75
CA THR A 108 15.74 11.01 6.52
C THR A 108 14.81 10.94 7.72
N PRO A 109 14.01 12.00 7.96
CA PRO A 109 12.95 11.97 8.95
C PRO A 109 11.93 10.87 8.64
N GLU A 110 11.57 10.09 9.65
CA GLU A 110 10.59 9.03 9.62
C GLU A 110 9.68 9.17 10.84
N VAL A 111 8.39 8.95 10.65
CA VAL A 111 7.42 8.96 11.76
C VAL A 111 7.55 7.65 12.53
N ARG A 112 7.86 7.72 13.81
CA ARG A 112 7.69 6.61 14.75
C ARG A 112 6.27 6.61 15.26
N HIS A 113 5.48 5.69 14.74
CA HIS A 113 4.12 5.46 15.18
C HIS A 113 4.11 4.95 16.62
N GLN A 114 3.24 5.53 17.43
CA GLN A 114 2.89 4.96 18.72
C GLN A 114 1.94 3.77 18.51
N ASP A 115 1.89 2.88 19.49
CA ASP A 115 0.93 1.78 19.50
C ASP A 115 -0.42 2.29 20.01
N ASP A 116 -1.07 3.12 19.20
CA ASP A 116 -2.36 3.75 19.50
C ASP A 116 -3.40 3.34 18.44
N PRO A 117 -4.66 3.07 18.83
CA PRO A 117 -5.66 2.55 17.91
C PRO A 117 -6.38 3.64 17.09
N ASN A 118 -5.88 4.88 17.04
CA ASN A 118 -6.51 5.94 16.24
C ASN A 118 -6.08 5.86 14.78
N PHE A 119 -7.06 5.63 13.91
CA PHE A 119 -6.86 5.54 12.46
C PHE A 119 -7.86 6.41 11.70
N ILE A 120 -7.41 6.93 10.56
CA ILE A 120 -8.20 7.71 9.63
C ILE A 120 -8.43 6.86 8.38
N LEU A 121 -9.70 6.67 8.01
CA LEU A 121 -10.08 6.03 6.76
C LEU A 121 -9.88 7.00 5.59
N ASN A 122 -9.13 6.59 4.57
CA ASN A 122 -9.07 7.31 3.30
C ASN A 122 -10.34 7.05 2.48
N SER A 123 -11.36 7.90 2.66
CA SER A 123 -12.62 7.80 1.92
C SER A 123 -12.46 7.96 0.41
N GLY A 124 -11.42 8.67 -0.05
CA GLY A 124 -11.07 8.86 -1.46
C GLY A 124 -10.20 7.74 -2.06
N SER A 125 -10.17 6.56 -1.44
CA SER A 125 -9.39 5.43 -1.95
C SER A 125 -9.83 5.05 -3.36
N LEU A 126 -8.87 4.89 -4.28
CA LEU A 126 -9.12 4.37 -5.63
C LEU A 126 -9.40 2.86 -5.64
N HIS A 127 -9.05 2.18 -4.54
CA HIS A 127 -9.37 0.79 -4.30
C HIS A 127 -10.64 0.70 -3.43
N ALA A 128 -11.56 -0.20 -3.79
CA ALA A 128 -12.87 -0.37 -3.14
C ALA A 128 -13.57 0.96 -2.77
N PRO A 129 -13.71 1.92 -3.72
CA PRO A 129 -14.17 3.28 -3.41
C PRO A 129 -15.57 3.30 -2.78
N LYS A 130 -16.45 2.38 -3.19
CA LYS A 130 -17.81 2.28 -2.66
C LYS A 130 -17.81 1.92 -1.17
N ASP A 131 -16.99 0.96 -0.77
CA ASP A 131 -16.90 0.55 0.64
C ASP A 131 -16.26 1.65 1.50
N HIS A 132 -15.22 2.33 1.00
CA HIS A 132 -14.59 3.46 1.69
C HIS A 132 -15.55 4.63 1.90
N CYS A 133 -16.28 5.05 0.86
CA CYS A 133 -17.27 6.11 0.98
C CYS A 133 -18.40 5.72 1.94
N ARG A 134 -18.93 4.49 1.80
CA ARG A 134 -20.02 4.01 2.65
C ARG A 134 -19.62 3.94 4.12
N LEU A 135 -18.44 3.42 4.44
CA LEU A 135 -17.93 3.36 5.81
C LEU A 135 -17.63 4.75 6.39
N ALA A 136 -17.29 5.72 5.54
CA ALA A 136 -17.14 7.13 5.92
C ALA A 136 -18.47 7.90 6.01
N ASP A 137 -19.61 7.22 5.83
CA ASP A 137 -20.95 7.83 5.75
C ASP A 137 -21.04 8.95 4.69
N LEU A 138 -20.34 8.77 3.57
CA LEU A 138 -20.33 9.69 2.44
C LEU A 138 -21.25 9.19 1.33
N PRO A 139 -21.98 10.10 0.66
CA PRO A 139 -22.83 9.74 -0.45
C PRO A 139 -21.99 9.25 -1.63
N ILE A 140 -22.37 8.11 -2.20
CA ILE A 140 -21.85 7.67 -3.49
C ILE A 140 -22.70 8.34 -4.57
N ILE A 141 -22.19 9.42 -5.14
CA ILE A 141 -22.90 10.18 -6.18
C ILE A 141 -22.56 9.59 -7.54
N ASP A 142 -23.58 9.10 -8.24
CA ASP A 142 -23.43 8.65 -9.62
C ASP A 142 -23.17 9.87 -10.53
N VAL A 143 -21.96 9.91 -11.11
CA VAL A 143 -21.59 10.95 -12.05
C VAL A 143 -21.94 10.51 -13.46
N LEU A 144 -23.02 11.08 -14.01
CA LEU A 144 -23.45 10.83 -15.38
C LEU A 144 -22.39 11.32 -16.40
N PRO A 145 -22.21 10.64 -17.54
CA PRO A 145 -21.17 10.98 -18.52
C PRO A 145 -21.19 12.44 -18.99
N HIS A 146 -22.39 13.03 -19.15
CA HIS A 146 -22.51 14.42 -19.58
C HIS A 146 -21.96 15.43 -18.56
N LYS A 147 -21.85 15.05 -17.28
CA LYS A 147 -21.28 15.90 -16.22
C LYS A 147 -19.76 15.82 -16.11
N TRP A 148 -19.12 14.84 -16.76
CA TRP A 148 -17.68 14.62 -16.60
C TRP A 148 -16.86 15.82 -17.08
N ILE A 149 -17.24 16.38 -18.24
CA ILE A 149 -16.55 17.55 -18.79
C ILE A 149 -16.64 18.74 -17.84
N ASP A 150 -17.82 18.99 -17.28
CA ASP A 150 -18.05 20.10 -16.37
C ASP A 150 -17.25 19.94 -15.08
N ILE A 151 -17.23 18.74 -14.50
CA ILE A 151 -16.44 18.42 -13.30
C ILE A 151 -14.94 18.54 -13.57
N CYS A 152 -14.45 18.07 -14.72
CA CYS A 152 -13.04 18.24 -15.07
C CYS A 152 -12.66 19.72 -15.21
N LYS A 153 -13.53 20.53 -15.84
CA LYS A 153 -13.32 21.99 -15.96
C LYS A 153 -13.34 22.68 -14.61
N GLU A 154 -14.27 22.31 -13.73
CA GLU A 154 -14.37 22.85 -12.36
C GLU A 154 -13.13 22.50 -11.54
N GLY A 155 -12.71 21.23 -11.56
CA GLY A 155 -11.48 20.79 -10.91
C GLY A 155 -10.28 21.58 -11.41
N LEU A 156 -10.12 21.69 -12.73
CA LEU A 156 -9.03 22.44 -13.36
C LEU A 156 -9.01 23.92 -12.92
N ALA A 157 -10.18 24.56 -12.88
CA ALA A 157 -10.34 25.93 -12.41
C ALA A 157 -9.94 26.08 -10.93
N ASN A 158 -10.32 25.12 -10.07
CA ASN A 158 -9.92 25.09 -8.66
C ASN A 158 -8.40 24.91 -8.48
N TRP A 159 -7.73 24.24 -9.42
CA TRP A 159 -6.27 24.17 -9.50
C TRP A 159 -5.62 25.45 -10.05
N GLY A 160 -6.41 26.48 -10.38
CA GLY A 160 -5.92 27.76 -10.90
C GLY A 160 -5.61 27.73 -12.40
N LEU A 161 -6.05 26.71 -13.14
CA LEU A 161 -5.87 26.58 -14.58
C LEU A 161 -7.20 26.86 -15.29
N THR A 162 -7.20 27.74 -16.29
CA THR A 162 -8.40 28.06 -17.09
C THR A 162 -8.53 27.19 -18.32
N GLU A 163 -7.42 26.62 -18.81
CA GLU A 163 -7.40 25.65 -19.91
C GLU A 163 -6.43 24.53 -19.60
N ALA A 164 -6.81 23.29 -19.93
CA ALA A 164 -5.87 22.19 -19.87
C ALA A 164 -4.84 22.48 -20.96
N PRO A 165 -3.52 22.50 -20.67
CA PRO A 165 -2.54 22.62 -21.73
C PRO A 165 -2.85 21.51 -22.71
N ALA A 166 -3.17 21.87 -23.96
CA ALA A 166 -3.42 20.89 -25.00
C ALA A 166 -2.24 19.93 -24.94
N ALA A 167 -2.50 18.66 -24.61
CA ALA A 167 -1.49 17.65 -24.77
C ALA A 167 -1.10 17.78 -26.24
N ALA A 168 0.09 18.32 -26.50
CA ALA A 168 0.64 18.29 -27.83
C ALA A 168 0.78 16.78 -28.09
N CYS A 169 -0.22 16.21 -28.77
CA CYS A 169 0.00 15.00 -29.54
C CYS A 169 1.08 15.41 -30.54
N ALA A 170 2.33 15.29 -30.11
CA ALA A 170 3.43 15.21 -31.04
C ALA A 170 3.05 14.02 -31.91
N THR A 171 2.65 14.32 -33.14
CA THR A 171 2.69 13.32 -34.19
C THR A 171 4.07 12.67 -34.08
N PRO A 172 4.14 11.32 -33.93
CA PRO A 172 5.43 10.66 -33.97
C PRO A 172 6.13 11.15 -35.24
N PRO A 173 7.40 11.57 -35.18
CA PRO A 173 8.11 11.96 -36.38
C PRO A 173 8.05 10.80 -37.37
N ASP A 174 7.57 11.05 -38.59
CA ASP A 174 7.36 10.05 -39.66
C ASP A 174 8.65 9.36 -40.15
N THR A 175 9.78 9.55 -39.46
CA THR A 175 11.00 8.82 -39.74
C THR A 175 11.89 8.83 -38.49
N PRO A 176 12.34 7.68 -37.98
CA PRO A 176 13.43 7.64 -37.02
C PRO A 176 14.65 8.27 -37.68
N LYS A 177 15.12 9.41 -37.16
CA LYS A 177 16.39 9.98 -37.56
C LYS A 177 17.47 9.03 -37.05
N GLU A 178 18.13 8.29 -37.95
CA GLU A 178 19.22 7.39 -37.59
C GLU A 178 20.26 8.16 -36.77
N THR A 179 20.47 7.71 -35.55
CA THR A 179 21.54 8.17 -34.67
C THR A 179 22.88 7.73 -35.27
N PRO A 180 23.85 8.64 -35.51
CA PRO A 180 25.19 8.23 -35.90
C PRO A 180 25.79 7.31 -34.83
N ALA A 181 26.45 6.23 -35.25
CA ALA A 181 27.07 5.28 -34.35
C ALA A 181 27.99 5.99 -33.34
N ALA A 182 27.64 5.90 -32.05
CA ALA A 182 28.48 6.41 -30.97
C ALA A 182 29.78 5.60 -30.93
N SER A 183 30.91 6.29 -31.07
CA SER A 183 32.23 5.71 -30.84
C SER A 183 32.31 5.21 -29.39
N PRO A 184 32.84 3.99 -29.13
CA PRO A 184 32.84 3.43 -27.78
C PRO A 184 33.66 4.32 -26.83
N ALA A 185 33.04 4.69 -25.71
CA ALA A 185 33.69 5.40 -24.62
C ALA A 185 34.72 4.46 -23.96
N ALA A 186 35.93 4.99 -23.70
CA ALA A 186 36.97 4.24 -23.00
C ALA A 186 36.56 3.96 -21.54
N THR A 187 36.60 2.69 -21.16
CA THR A 187 36.34 2.22 -19.79
C THR A 187 37.38 2.80 -18.82
N PRO A 188 36.99 3.49 -17.73
CA PRO A 188 37.92 3.87 -16.68
C PRO A 188 38.44 2.63 -15.94
N GLN A 189 39.75 2.58 -15.69
CA GLN A 189 40.36 1.45 -14.98
C GLN A 189 39.87 1.34 -13.54
N ARG A 190 39.53 0.11 -13.14
CA ARG A 190 39.14 -0.30 -11.79
C ARG A 190 40.29 -0.06 -10.82
N ILE A 191 40.10 0.81 -9.84
CA ILE A 191 41.00 0.94 -8.70
C ILE A 191 40.64 -0.19 -7.73
N ASN A 192 41.53 -1.18 -7.56
CA ASN A 192 41.36 -2.21 -6.54
C ASN A 192 41.60 -1.59 -5.17
N MET A 193 40.60 -1.64 -4.29
CA MET A 193 40.81 -1.44 -2.86
C MET A 193 41.18 -2.77 -2.19
N PRO A 194 42.17 -2.79 -1.28
CA PRO A 194 42.55 -3.98 -0.54
C PRO A 194 41.46 -4.36 0.47
N SER A 195 41.17 -5.65 0.55
CA SER A 195 40.24 -6.24 1.52
C SER A 195 40.80 -6.13 2.94
N VAL A 196 39.99 -5.62 3.87
CA VAL A 196 40.11 -5.87 5.31
C VAL A 196 38.74 -6.34 5.79
#